data_AF-A0A530K9I9-F1
#
_entry.id   AF-A0A530K9I9-F1
#
_cell.length_a   1.000
_cell.length_b   1.000
_cell.length_c   1.000
_cell.angle_alpha   90.00
_cell.angle_beta   90.00
_cell.angle_gamma   90.00
#
_symmetry.space_group_name_H-M   'P 1'
#
loop_
_entity.id
_entity.type
_entity.pdbx_description
1 polymer ?
#
loop_
_entity_poly.entity_id
_entity_poly.type
_entity_poly.pdbx_seq_one_letter_code
_entity_poly.pdbx_strand_id
1 'polypeptide(L)'
;ADPAAESTPKSAAEIGRAAMQDAYGLALAAPDASPASAPGAGEIPCARYVGEPMERCKVNVVRTADKADVTVTWPDGGTRVISFRGSQPVSSDADGNFRFTREGSLNMIRIGEAERFEITDALVSGN
;
A
#
# COMPACT_ATOMS: atom_id res chain seq x y z
N ALA A 1 59.77 -11.51 -15.90
CA ALA A 1 59.30 -10.70 -14.76
C ALA A 1 58.34 -9.68 -15.33
N ASP A 2 57.05 -9.98 -15.30
CA ASP A 2 56.00 -9.07 -15.77
C ASP A 2 55.77 -7.98 -14.71
N PRO A 3 55.70 -6.69 -15.07
CA PRO A 3 55.47 -5.64 -14.10
C PRO A 3 54.00 -5.65 -13.67
N ALA A 4 53.79 -5.60 -12.36
CA ALA A 4 52.48 -5.48 -11.74
C ALA A 4 51.76 -4.22 -12.24
N ALA A 5 50.56 -4.40 -12.79
CA ALA A 5 49.66 -3.29 -13.10
C ALA A 5 49.16 -2.69 -11.79
N GLU A 6 49.81 -1.60 -11.37
CA GLU A 6 49.39 -0.78 -10.25
C GLU A 6 48.07 -0.08 -10.64
N SER A 7 46.97 -0.48 -10.01
CA SER A 7 45.67 0.16 -10.22
C SER A 7 45.72 1.56 -9.64
N THR A 8 45.85 2.56 -10.50
CA THR A 8 45.72 3.97 -10.12
C THR A 8 44.35 4.20 -9.46
N PRO A 9 44.29 4.82 -8.26
CA PRO A 9 43.03 5.14 -7.63
C PRO A 9 42.27 6.17 -8.48
N LYS A 10 40.97 5.94 -8.69
CA LYS A 10 40.09 6.84 -9.45
C LYS A 10 40.13 8.25 -8.85
N SER A 11 40.15 9.26 -9.71
CA SER A 11 40.05 10.66 -9.30
C SER A 11 38.68 10.96 -8.67
N ALA A 12 38.61 12.01 -7.84
CA ALA A 12 37.34 12.43 -7.23
C ALA A 12 36.23 12.73 -8.27
N ALA A 13 36.61 13.20 -9.46
CA ALA A 13 35.67 13.45 -10.56
C ALA A 13 35.09 12.16 -11.15
N GLU A 14 35.91 11.12 -11.29
CA GLU A 14 35.45 9.80 -11.75
C GLU A 14 34.56 9.12 -10.72
N ILE A 15 34.88 9.28 -9.43
CA ILE A 15 34.04 8.80 -8.34
C ILE A 15 32.68 9.50 -8.37
N GLY A 16 32.66 10.83 -8.50
CA GLY A 16 31.43 11.60 -8.58
C GLY A 16 30.59 11.23 -9.81
N ARG A 17 31.22 11.02 -10.96
CA ARG A 17 30.53 10.62 -12.18
C ARG A 17 29.92 9.22 -12.07
N ALA A 18 30.66 8.26 -11.52
CA ALA A 18 30.16 6.92 -11.27
C ALA A 18 28.99 6.93 -10.28
N ALA A 19 29.09 7.68 -9.18
CA ALA A 19 28.02 7.79 -8.18
C ALA A 19 26.73 8.37 -8.79
N MET A 20 26.84 9.40 -9.64
CA MET A 20 25.68 9.98 -10.33
C MET A 20 25.06 8.99 -11.33
N GLN A 21 25.88 8.22 -12.05
CA GLN A 21 25.41 7.20 -13.00
C GLN A 21 24.70 6.04 -12.28
N ASP A 22 25.25 5.57 -11.16
CA ASP A 22 24.64 4.54 -10.32
C ASP A 22 23.31 5.02 -9.73
N ALA A 23 23.25 6.26 -9.24
CA ALA A 23 22.00 6.86 -8.75
C ALA A 23 20.93 6.93 -9.85
N TYR A 24 21.32 7.28 -11.07
CA TYR A 24 20.40 7.30 -12.21
C TYR A 24 19.95 5.89 -12.61
N GLY A 25 20.86 4.92 -12.60
CA GLY A 25 20.55 3.51 -12.84
C GLY A 25 19.55 2.95 -11.82
N LEU A 26 19.73 3.27 -10.54
CA LEU A 26 18.80 2.89 -9.47
C LEU A 26 17.42 3.56 -9.64
N ALA A 27 17.38 4.85 -9.99
CA ALA A 27 16.13 5.56 -10.21
C ALA A 27 15.35 4.99 -11.40
N LEU A 28 16.03 4.59 -12.48
CA LEU A 28 15.41 3.96 -13.66
C LEU A 28 15.03 2.49 -13.44
N ALA A 29 15.68 1.80 -12.50
CA ALA A 29 15.37 0.42 -12.13
C ALA A 29 14.27 0.32 -11.07
N ALA A 30 13.90 1.43 -10.42
CA ALA A 30 12.76 1.45 -9.52
C ALA A 30 11.50 1.06 -10.32
N PRO A 31 10.67 0.12 -9.82
CA PRO A 31 9.38 -0.11 -10.44
C PRO A 31 8.59 1.19 -10.40
N ASP A 32 7.90 1.52 -11.48
CA ASP A 32 6.95 2.62 -11.48
C ASP A 32 5.97 2.36 -10.33
N ALA A 33 6.08 3.16 -9.26
CA ALA A 33 5.02 3.33 -8.29
C ALA A 33 3.90 4.09 -9.02
N SER A 34 3.24 3.38 -9.94
CA SER A 34 2.14 3.90 -10.72
C SER A 34 1.14 4.47 -9.72
N PRO A 35 0.63 5.70 -9.92
CA PRO A 35 -0.48 6.15 -9.13
C PRO A 35 -1.54 5.06 -9.22
N ALA A 36 -1.93 4.49 -8.08
CA ALA A 36 -2.82 3.34 -8.05
C ALA A 36 -4.01 3.65 -8.95
N SER A 37 -4.16 2.90 -10.05
CA SER A 37 -5.29 3.06 -10.96
C SER A 37 -6.57 3.09 -10.12
N ALA A 38 -7.49 3.99 -10.47
CA ALA A 38 -8.73 4.13 -9.73
C ALA A 38 -9.38 2.74 -9.55
N PRO A 39 -9.85 2.42 -8.33
CA PRO A 39 -10.52 1.16 -8.08
C PRO A 39 -11.54 0.77 -9.13
N GLY A 40 -11.49 -0.48 -9.58
CA GLY A 40 -12.66 -1.12 -10.17
C GLY A 40 -13.79 -1.21 -9.15
N ALA A 41 -15.04 -1.29 -9.63
CA ALA A 41 -16.17 -1.55 -8.74
C ALA A 41 -15.93 -2.85 -7.97
N GLY A 42 -15.83 -2.77 -6.64
CA GLY A 42 -15.52 -3.93 -5.80
C GLY A 42 -14.04 -4.16 -5.49
N GLU A 43 -13.18 -3.16 -5.69
CA GLU A 43 -11.82 -3.18 -5.16
C GLU A 43 -11.50 -1.94 -4.31
N ILE A 44 -10.47 -2.03 -3.49
CA ILE A 44 -9.93 -0.90 -2.71
C ILE A 44 -8.40 -0.90 -2.70
N PRO A 45 -7.76 0.26 -2.47
CA PRO A 45 -6.37 0.29 -2.04
C PRO A 45 -6.24 -0.38 -0.67
N CYS A 46 -5.29 -1.29 -0.54
CA CYS A 46 -4.95 -1.95 0.73
C CYS A 46 -3.46 -2.29 0.82
N ALA A 47 -2.94 -2.52 2.02
CA ALA A 47 -1.64 -3.16 2.22
C ALA A 47 -1.69 -4.06 3.44
N ARG A 48 -0.98 -5.18 3.42
CA ARG A 48 -0.98 -6.15 4.52
C ARG A 48 0.26 -6.05 5.38
N TYR A 49 1.42 -5.83 4.76
CA TYR A 49 2.70 -5.84 5.44
C TYR A 49 3.29 -4.43 5.57
N VAL A 50 4.22 -4.28 6.51
CA VAL A 50 4.88 -3.01 6.81
C VAL A 50 5.74 -2.59 5.63
N GLY A 51 5.64 -1.32 5.23
CA GLY A 51 6.46 -0.75 4.17
C GLY A 51 5.99 -1.07 2.75
N GLU A 52 4.96 -1.91 2.59
CA GLU A 52 4.44 -2.20 1.25
C GLU A 52 3.79 -0.96 0.61
N PRO A 53 3.87 -0.85 -0.73
CA PRO A 53 2.96 0.02 -1.45
C PRO A 53 1.51 -0.45 -1.27
N MET A 54 0.56 0.45 -1.55
CA MET A 54 -0.85 0.06 -1.59
C MET A 54 -1.11 -0.75 -2.86
N GLU A 55 -1.75 -1.91 -2.70
CA GLU A 55 -2.20 -2.79 -3.78
C GLU A 55 -3.72 -2.75 -3.94
N ARG A 56 -4.24 -3.54 -4.89
CA ARG A 56 -5.67 -3.68 -5.16
C ARG A 56 -6.22 -4.90 -4.42
N CYS A 57 -6.95 -4.69 -3.33
CA CYS A 57 -7.70 -5.75 -2.68
C CYS A 57 -9.09 -5.88 -3.29
N LYS A 58 -9.56 -7.12 -3.45
CA LYS A 58 -10.97 -7.39 -3.77
C LYS A 58 -11.81 -7.16 -2.53
N VAL A 59 -13.04 -6.68 -2.72
CA VAL A 59 -13.98 -6.52 -1.63
C VAL A 59 -15.33 -7.15 -1.93
N ASN A 60 -15.98 -7.61 -0.85
CA ASN A 60 -17.38 -7.96 -0.83
C ASN A 60 -18.05 -7.21 0.32
N VAL A 61 -19.21 -6.59 0.07
CA VAL A 61 -19.89 -5.77 1.07
C VAL A 61 -21.26 -6.37 1.37
N VAL A 62 -21.47 -6.76 2.62
CA VAL A 62 -22.75 -7.25 3.14
C VAL A 62 -23.39 -6.13 3.97
N ARG A 63 -24.58 -5.68 3.56
CA ARG A 63 -25.30 -4.58 4.21
C ARG A 63 -26.54 -5.08 4.94
N THR A 64 -26.78 -4.52 6.11
CA THR A 64 -28.04 -4.58 6.85
C THR A 64 -28.55 -3.15 7.09
N ALA A 65 -29.61 -2.98 7.88
CA ALA A 65 -30.27 -1.68 8.04
C ALA A 65 -29.35 -0.56 8.55
N ASP A 66 -28.47 -0.84 9.51
CA ASP A 66 -27.57 0.15 10.12
C ASP A 66 -26.09 -0.23 10.06
N LYS A 67 -25.78 -1.44 9.57
CA LYS A 67 -24.43 -2.01 9.55
C LYS A 67 -24.02 -2.42 8.14
N ALA A 68 -22.74 -2.27 7.83
CA ALA A 68 -22.14 -2.89 6.66
C ALA A 68 -20.86 -3.64 7.07
N ASP A 69 -20.71 -4.87 6.63
CA ASP A 69 -19.48 -5.65 6.79
C ASP A 69 -18.77 -5.69 5.43
N VAL A 70 -17.55 -5.13 5.39
CA VAL A 70 -16.68 -5.14 4.23
C VAL A 70 -15.65 -6.25 4.42
N THR A 71 -15.79 -7.32 3.65
CA THR A 71 -14.76 -8.37 3.55
C THR A 71 -13.75 -7.94 2.50
N VAL A 72 -12.50 -7.77 2.91
CA VAL A 72 -11.36 -7.44 2.06
C VAL A 72 -10.53 -8.70 1.86
N THR A 73 -10.24 -9.04 0.60
CA THR A 73 -9.41 -10.18 0.22
C THR A 73 -8.11 -9.66 -0.41
N TRP A 74 -6.97 -9.98 0.21
CA TRP A 74 -5.66 -9.62 -0.32
C TRP A 74 -5.29 -10.45 -1.56
N PRO A 75 -4.44 -9.91 -2.45
CA PRO A 75 -3.92 -10.67 -3.60
C PRO A 75 -3.14 -11.92 -3.21
N ASP A 76 -2.43 -11.88 -2.08
CA ASP A 76 -1.69 -13.02 -1.51
C ASP A 76 -2.60 -14.04 -0.79
N GLY A 77 -3.90 -13.73 -0.65
CA GLY A 77 -4.90 -14.58 -0.02
C GLY A 77 -5.20 -14.24 1.44
N GLY A 78 -6.19 -14.93 2.00
CA GLY A 78 -6.76 -14.57 3.30
C GLY A 78 -7.70 -13.37 3.22
N THR A 79 -8.35 -13.06 4.33
CA THR A 79 -9.37 -12.01 4.39
C THR A 79 -9.33 -11.21 5.68
N ARG A 80 -9.84 -9.98 5.60
CA ARG A 80 -10.14 -9.11 6.73
C ARG A 80 -11.62 -8.71 6.67
N VAL A 81 -12.34 -8.81 7.79
CA VAL A 81 -13.67 -8.22 7.89
C VAL A 81 -13.57 -6.90 8.65
N ILE A 82 -14.07 -5.83 8.04
CA ILE A 82 -14.16 -4.51 8.65
C ILE A 82 -15.64 -4.15 8.75
N SER A 83 -16.12 -3.95 9.98
CA SER A 83 -17.49 -3.55 10.26
C SER A 83 -17.63 -2.04 10.26
N PHE A 84 -18.72 -1.57 9.68
CA PHE A 84 -19.14 -0.18 9.61
C PHE A 84 -20.53 -0.02 10.22
N ARG A 85 -20.78 1.14 10.84
CA ARG A 85 -22.12 1.65 11.16
C ARG A 85 -22.37 2.91 10.37
N GLY A 86 -23.37 2.90 9.49
CA GLY A 86 -23.45 3.87 8.40
C GLY A 86 -22.15 3.86 7.59
N SER A 87 -21.53 5.02 7.37
CA SER A 87 -20.23 5.15 6.68
C SER A 87 -19.03 5.16 7.62
N GLN A 88 -19.23 4.95 8.94
CA GLN A 88 -18.14 5.00 9.92
C GLN A 88 -17.60 3.60 10.22
N PRO A 89 -16.30 3.34 10.07
CA PRO A 89 -15.69 2.08 10.49
C PRO A 89 -15.68 1.98 12.02
N VAL A 90 -16.10 0.83 12.55
CA VAL A 90 -16.27 0.62 13.99
C VAL A 90 -15.40 -0.49 14.57
N SER A 91 -15.08 -1.52 13.80
CA SER A 91 -14.28 -2.66 14.27
C SER A 91 -13.78 -3.53 13.12
N SER A 92 -12.92 -4.49 13.43
CA SER A 92 -12.56 -5.59 12.55
C SER A 92 -12.60 -6.94 13.26
N ASP A 93 -12.44 -8.03 12.52
CA ASP A 93 -12.25 -9.40 13.03
C ASP A 93 -10.79 -9.72 13.45
N ALA A 94 -9.97 -8.70 13.69
CA ALA A 94 -8.59 -8.85 14.14
C ALA A 94 -8.46 -8.54 15.63
N ASP A 95 -7.55 -9.23 16.32
CA ASP A 95 -7.17 -8.91 17.71
C ASP A 95 -6.20 -7.71 17.83
N GLY A 96 -6.10 -6.88 16.77
CA GLY A 96 -5.16 -5.75 16.67
C GLY A 96 -5.81 -4.40 16.97
N ASN A 97 -4.98 -3.41 17.32
CA ASN A 97 -5.46 -2.04 17.53
C ASN A 97 -6.14 -1.49 16.27
N PHE A 98 -7.41 -1.10 16.39
CA PHE A 98 -8.21 -0.56 15.29
C PHE A 98 -8.23 0.96 15.36
N ARG A 99 -7.72 1.61 14.32
CA ARG A 99 -7.72 3.07 14.21
C ARG A 99 -8.07 3.50 12.80
N PHE A 100 -8.69 4.66 12.68
CA PHE A 100 -8.97 5.23 11.38
C PHE A 100 -8.88 6.76 11.43
N THR A 101 -8.58 7.33 10.27
CA THR A 101 -8.77 8.75 9.98
C THR A 101 -9.70 8.87 8.79
N ARG A 102 -10.32 10.03 8.63
CA ARG A 102 -11.25 10.29 7.53
C ARG A 102 -10.85 11.55 6.80
N GLU A 103 -10.81 11.47 5.48
CA GLU A 103 -10.56 12.58 4.57
C GLU A 103 -11.71 12.68 3.58
N GLY A 104 -12.62 13.63 3.80
CA GLY A 104 -13.87 13.70 3.04
C GLY A 104 -14.70 12.42 3.20
N SER A 105 -14.91 11.71 2.09
CA SER A 105 -15.62 10.41 2.05
C SER A 105 -14.69 9.19 2.11
N LEU A 106 -13.38 9.41 2.27
CA LEU A 106 -12.39 8.33 2.34
C LEU A 106 -12.08 7.98 3.79
N ASN A 107 -12.28 6.70 4.14
CA ASN A 107 -11.87 6.14 5.43
C ASN A 107 -10.50 5.48 5.26
N MET A 108 -9.48 6.04 5.91
CA MET A 108 -8.14 5.47 5.99
C MET A 108 -8.03 4.66 7.29
N ILE A 109 -8.14 3.34 7.17
CA ILE A 109 -8.24 2.42 8.30
C ILE A 109 -6.91 1.71 8.47
N ARG A 110 -6.49 1.53 9.73
CA ARG A 110 -5.29 0.80 10.09
C ARG A 110 -5.59 -0.18 11.21
N ILE A 111 -5.09 -1.40 11.05
CA ILE A 111 -5.34 -2.51 11.96
C ILE A 111 -4.00 -3.11 12.36
N GLY A 112 -3.71 -3.11 13.67
CA GLY A 112 -2.40 -3.49 14.18
C GLY A 112 -1.29 -2.59 13.64
N GLU A 113 -0.13 -3.18 13.36
CA GLU A 113 1.07 -2.45 12.97
C GLU A 113 1.18 -2.21 11.45
N ALA A 114 0.58 -3.10 10.64
CA ALA A 114 0.90 -3.21 9.22
C ALA A 114 -0.28 -2.94 8.28
N GLU A 115 -1.47 -3.42 8.64
CA GLU A 115 -2.60 -3.44 7.71
C GLU A 115 -3.15 -2.03 7.50
N ARG A 116 -3.38 -1.68 6.23
CA ARG A 116 -3.89 -0.39 5.77
C ARG A 116 -5.00 -0.62 4.75
N PHE A 117 -6.08 0.13 4.86
CA PHE A 117 -7.22 0.07 3.95
C PHE A 117 -7.76 1.46 3.67
N GLU A 118 -8.14 1.71 2.43
CA GLU A 118 -8.78 2.95 1.99
C GLU A 118 -10.17 2.65 1.44
N ILE A 119 -11.20 2.93 2.24
CA ILE A 119 -12.58 2.56 1.94
C ILE A 119 -13.44 3.81 1.83
N THR A 120 -14.05 4.03 0.66
CA THR A 120 -14.95 5.16 0.43
C THR A 120 -16.33 4.89 1.02
N ASP A 121 -17.02 5.96 1.42
CA ASP A 121 -18.40 5.87 1.88
C ASP A 121 -19.32 5.25 0.82
N ALA A 122 -19.12 5.58 -0.45
CA ALA A 122 -19.86 5.03 -1.59
C ALA A 122 -19.72 3.50 -1.69
N LEU A 123 -18.52 2.97 -1.41
CA LEU A 123 -18.32 1.52 -1.35
C LEU A 123 -19.11 0.91 -0.19
N VAL A 124 -19.18 1.59 0.96
CA VAL A 124 -19.91 1.10 2.13
C VAL A 124 -21.42 1.18 1.92
N SER A 125 -21.92 2.24 1.30
CA SER A 125 -23.35 2.50 1.13
C SER A 125 -23.95 1.87 -0.14
N GLY A 126 -23.16 1.70 -1.20
CA GLY A 126 -23.55 1.03 -2.45
C GLY A 126 -24.21 1.95 -3.50
N ASN A 127 -23.87 3.25 -3.48
CA ASN A 127 -24.50 4.30 -4.28
C ASN A 127 -23.51 5.41 -4.64
#